data_AF-A0A7Y3KAG8-F1
#
_entry.id   AF-A0A7Y3KAG8-F1
#
_cell.length_a   1.000
_cell.length_b   1.000
_cell.length_c   1.000
_cell.angle_alpha   90.00
_cell.angle_beta   90.00
_cell.angle_gamma   90.00
#
_symmetry.space_group_name_H-M   'P 1'
#
loop_
_entity.id
_entity.type
_entity.pdbx_description
1 polymer ?
#
loop_
_entity_poly.entity_id
_entity_poly.type
_entity_poly.pdbx_seq_one_letter_code
_entity_poly.pdbx_strand_id
1 'polypeptide(L)' 'MKPRKIFLPPIWLAVVLSFLGIFGMNLVYESFTKGGLLEGAIGAILLVVSVVAVGTPLAMARMIRKEHRDRQKA' A
#
# COMPACT_ATOMS: atom_id res chain seq x y z
N MET A 1 -10.28 23.38 -19.31
CA MET A 1 -9.38 22.73 -18.33
C MET A 1 -9.29 21.25 -18.68
N LYS A 2 -8.10 20.73 -19.03
CA LYS A 2 -7.94 19.31 -19.39
C LYS A 2 -8.14 18.45 -18.13
N PRO A 3 -8.92 17.35 -18.17
CA PRO A 3 -9.11 16.48 -17.01
C PRO A 3 -7.76 15.87 -16.65
N ARG A 4 -7.18 16.28 -15.51
CA ARG A 4 -6.03 15.60 -14.92
C ARG A 4 -6.52 14.22 -14.49
N LYS A 5 -6.13 13.18 -15.22
CA LYS A 5 -6.38 11.78 -14.83
C LYS A 5 -5.76 11.58 -13.45
N ILE A 6 -6.61 11.59 -12.42
CA ILE A 6 -6.21 11.21 -11.07
C ILE A 6 -5.89 9.72 -11.18
N PHE A 7 -4.61 9.39 -10.99
CA PHE A 7 -4.12 8.02 -11.04
C PHE A 7 -4.56 7.32 -9.74
N LEU A 8 -5.86 7.05 -9.63
CA LEU A 8 -6.39 6.18 -8.59
C LEU A 8 -5.93 4.76 -8.93
N PRO A 9 -5.28 4.03 -8.01
CA PRO A 9 -4.96 2.64 -8.24
C PRO A 9 -6.26 1.88 -8.55
N PRO A 10 -6.27 1.02 -9.59
CA PRO A 10 -7.46 0.24 -9.94
C PRO A 10 -7.96 -0.54 -8.72
N ILE A 11 -9.27 -0.64 -8.55
CA ILE A 11 -9.88 -1.36 -7.41
C ILE A 11 -9.37 -2.79 -7.31
N TRP A 12 -9.15 -3.47 -8.45
CA TRP A 12 -8.57 -4.82 -8.46
C TRP A 12 -7.17 -4.84 -7.81
N LEU A 13 -6.35 -3.81 -8.03
CA LEU A 13 -4.99 -3.75 -7.53
C LEU A 13 -5.00 -3.71 -6.00
N ALA A 14 -5.92 -2.94 -5.43
CA ALA A 14 -6.14 -2.87 -3.98
C ALA A 14 -6.62 -4.21 -3.40
N VAL A 15 -7.49 -4.92 -4.11
CA VAL A 15 -7.95 -6.27 -3.71
C VAL A 15 -6.78 -7.26 -3.70
N VAL A 16 -5.97 -7.31 -4.77
CA VAL A 16 -4.80 -8.19 -4.86
C VAL A 16 -3.77 -7.88 -3.76
N LEU A 17 -3.49 -6.59 -3.51
CA LEU A 17 -2.57 -6.16 -2.44
C LEU A 17 -3.10 -6.50 -1.05
N SER A 18 -4.42 -6.48 -0.84
CA SER A 18 -5.03 -6.89 0.42
C SER A 18 -4.85 -8.39 0.68
N PHE A 19 -5.06 -9.24 -0.35
CA PHE A 19 -4.81 -10.68 -0.24
C PHE A 19 -3.32 -10.99 0.05
N LEU A 20 -2.40 -10.30 -0.64
CA LEU A 20 -0.97 -10.39 -0.37
C LEU A 20 -0.60 -9.97 1.05
N GLY A 21 -1.21 -8.90 1.56
CA GLY A 21 -1.02 -8.43 2.94
C GLY A 21 -1.48 -9.46 3.98
N ILE A 22 -2.64 -10.09 3.77
CA ILE A 22 -3.15 -11.16 4.65
C ILE A 22 -2.19 -12.36 4.65
N PHE A 23 -1.71 -12.77 3.47
CA PHE A 23 -0.79 -13.89 3.36
C PHE A 23 0.56 -13.62 4.01
N GLY A 24 1.12 -12.42 3.77
CA GLY A 24 2.36 -11.97 4.41
C GLY A 24 2.25 -11.90 5.93
N MET A 25 1.12 -11.40 6.46
CA MET A 25 0.87 -11.37 7.90
C MET A 25 0.81 -12.77 8.52
N ASN A 26 0.21 -13.73 7.79
CA ASN A 26 0.13 -15.12 8.25
C ASN A 26 1.52 -15.78 8.32
N LEU A 27 2.37 -15.53 7.31
CA LEU A 27 3.78 -15.98 7.31
C LEU A 27 4.61 -15.34 8.43
N VAL A 28 4.41 -14.05 8.70
CA VAL A 28 5.05 -13.38 9.85
C VAL A 28 4.59 -14.04 11.15
N TYR A 29 3.30 -14.31 11.30
CA TYR A 29 2.76 -14.96 12.50
C TYR A 29 3.28 -16.38 12.69
N GLU A 30 3.36 -17.19 11.62
CA GLU A 30 3.98 -18.52 11.67
C GLU A 30 5.45 -18.46 12.01
N SER A 31 6.19 -17.47 11.51
CA SER A 31 7.60 -17.27 11.87
C SER A 31 7.78 -17.01 13.37
N PHE A 32 6.93 -16.15 13.95
CA PHE A 32 6.98 -15.86 15.39
C PHE A 32 6.56 -17.04 16.27
N THR A 33 5.68 -17.91 15.79
CA THR A 33 5.14 -19.03 16.58
C THR A 33 5.93 -20.33 16.42
N LYS A 34 6.47 -20.59 15.22
CA LYS A 34 7.21 -21.83 14.89
C LYS A 34 8.73 -21.64 14.83
N GLY A 35 9.23 -20.41 14.96
CA GLY A 35 10.66 -20.09 14.92
C GLY A 35 11.27 -20.10 13.51
N GLY A 36 10.43 -20.11 12.46
CA GLY A 36 10.85 -20.08 11.06
C GLY A 36 11.35 -18.70 10.63
N LEU A 37 12.62 -18.37 10.89
CA LEU A 37 13.23 -17.08 10.53
C LEU A 37 13.10 -16.74 9.03
N LEU A 38 13.17 -17.76 8.17
CA LEU A 38 13.08 -17.59 6.71
C LEU A 38 11.67 -17.16 6.26
N GLU A 39 10.64 -17.77 6.84
CA GLU A 39 9.23 -17.48 6.54
C GLU A 39 8.86 -16.06 7.00
N GLY A 40 9.42 -15.62 8.12
CA GLY A 40 9.22 -14.26 8.65
C GLY A 40 9.88 -13.19 7.80
N ALA A 41 11.09 -13.45 7.29
CA ALA A 41 11.77 -12.53 6.38
C ALA A 41 10.98 -12.37 5.07
N ILE A 42 10.48 -13.46 4.50
CA ILE A 42 9.65 -13.43 3.28
C ILE A 42 8.33 -12.68 3.54
N GLY A 43 7.66 -12.96 4.66
CA GLY A 43 6.44 -12.27 5.06
C GLY A 43 6.65 -10.77 5.28
N ALA A 44 7.76 -10.37 5.90
CA ALA A 44 8.11 -8.97 6.12
C ALA A 44 8.37 -8.21 4.81
N ILE A 45 9.09 -8.82 3.87
CA ILE A 45 9.34 -8.23 2.54
C ILE A 45 8.02 -8.04 1.78
N LEU A 46 7.15 -9.05 1.78
CA LEU A 46 5.82 -8.98 1.17
C LEU A 46 4.96 -7.86 1.76
N LEU A 47 5.00 -7.68 3.08
CA LEU A 47 4.30 -6.60 3.77
C LEU A 47 4.84 -5.23 3.38
N VAL A 48 6.16 -5.03 3.39
CA VAL A 48 6.79 -3.76 3.02
C VAL A 48 6.45 -3.38 1.58
N VAL A 49 6.58 -4.32 0.64
CA VAL A 49 6.25 -4.07 -0.78
C VAL A 49 4.77 -3.71 -0.92
N SER A 50 3.88 -4.40 -0.21
CA SER A 50 2.44 -4.13 -0.26
C SER A 50 2.11 -2.73 0.29
N VAL A 51 2.72 -2.35 1.41
CA VAL A 51 2.53 -1.02 2.02
C VAL A 51 3.10 0.09 1.13
N VAL A 52 4.26 -0.10 0.50
CA VAL A 52 4.83 0.90 -0.41
C VAL A 52 3.99 1.02 -1.68
N ALA A 53 3.53 -0.10 -2.24
CA ALA A 53 2.72 -0.11 -3.46
C ALA A 53 1.34 0.56 -3.27
N VAL A 54 0.72 0.43 -2.10
CA VAL A 54 -0.58 1.09 -1.80
C VAL A 54 -0.40 2.46 -1.17
N GLY A 55 0.52 2.58 -0.22
CA GLY A 55 0.73 3.77 0.60
C GLY A 55 1.29 4.94 -0.19
N THR A 56 2.24 4.70 -1.11
CA THR A 56 2.83 5.76 -1.95
C THR A 56 1.80 6.47 -2.84
N PRO A 57 0.97 5.76 -3.64
CA PRO A 57 -0.06 6.42 -4.44
C PRO A 57 -1.15 7.07 -3.57
N LEU A 58 -1.49 6.50 -2.41
CA LEU A 58 -2.45 7.11 -1.48
C LEU A 58 -1.91 8.41 -0.88
N ALA A 59 -0.64 8.43 -0.46
CA ALA A 59 0.05 9.61 0.05
C ALA A 59 0.16 10.70 -1.03
N MET A 60 0.50 10.32 -2.27
CA MET A 60 0.53 11.22 -3.41
C MET A 60 -0.84 11.83 -3.70
N ALA A 61 -1.90 11.01 -3.72
CA ALA A 61 -3.27 11.49 -3.92
C ALA A 61 -3.70 12.46 -2.80
N ARG A 62 -3.31 12.20 -1.55
CA ARG A 62 -3.56 13.11 -0.43
C ARG A 62 -2.81 14.43 -0.57
N MET A 63 -1.54 14.39 -0.99
CA MET A 63 -0.72 15.58 -1.20
C MET A 63 -1.29 16.47 -2.32
N ILE A 64 -1.67 15.87 -3.45
CA ILE A 64 -2.30 16.59 -4.57
C ILE A 64 -3.63 17.24 -4.14
N ARG A 65 -4.48 16.51 -3.38
CA ARG A 65 -5.73 17.09 -2.84
C ARG A 65 -5.47 18.26 -1.90
N LYS A 66 -4.43 18.17 -1.07
CA LYS A 66 -4.02 19.26 -0.17
C LYS A 66 -3.59 20.49 -0.97
N GLU A 67 -2.72 20.31 -1.97
CA GLU A 67 -2.24 21.41 -2.81
C GLU A 67 -3.38 22.09 -3.60
N HIS A 68 -4.33 21.32 -4.13
CA HIS A 68 -5.52 21.89 -4.77
C HIS A 68 -6.39 22.71 -3.81
N ARG A 69 -6.55 22.26 -2.56
CA ARG A 69 -7.31 22.98 -1.54
C ARG A 69 -6.63 24.29 -1.15
N ASP A 70 -5.30 24.27 -1.04
CA ASP A 70 -4.52 25.46 -0.68
C ASP A 70 -4.53 26.51 -1.81
N ARG A 71 -4.46 26.08 -3.07
CA ARG A 71 -4.59 26.97 -4.25
C ARG A 71 -6.00 27.56 -4.44
N GLN A 72 -7.05 26.94 -3.92
CA GLN A 72 -8.41 27.49 -3.98
C GLN A 72 -8.70 28.50 -2.86
N LYS A 73 -7.84 28.57 -1.84
CA LYS A 73 -7.98 29.49 -0.71
C LYS A 73 -7.14 30.77 -0.86
N ALA A 74 -6.17 30.77 -1.78
CA ALA A 74 -5.38 31.93 -2.19
C ALA A 74 -6.06 32.65 -3.36
#